data_AF-A0A8J3C6V8-F1
#
_entry.id   AF-A0A8J3C6V8-F1
#
_cell.length_a   1.000
_cell.length_b   1.000
_cell.length_c   1.000
_cell.angle_alpha   90.00
_cell.angle_beta   90.00
_cell.angle_gamma   90.00
#
_symmetry.space_group_name_H-M   'P 1'
#
loop_
_entity.id
_entity.type
_entity.pdbx_description
1 polymer ?
#
loop_
_entity_poly.entity_id
_entity_poly.type
_entity_poly.pdbx_seq_one_letter_code
_entity_poly.pdbx_strand_id
1 'polypeptide(L)'
;MARTSLTIRIELVSGRGADFWPRPGRDFAAARSHTFDQLATAIDLAFARWDLAHMHSFTLADGTPVTPLDLWDGDAPEGSIDSEATRLSRLAAGEQFAYLFDFGDDWTHLCTVAEHRIDPEDTLGAVPPEPTPFYGLGDLPDQYQRRWPGDDGDSAPPKRPRNPMAGLPPLLPWWGPRDHGK
;
A
#
# COMPACT_ATOMS: atom_id res chain seq x y z
N MET A 1 23.99 -2.02 19.24
CA MET A 1 22.90 -1.02 19.33
C MET A 1 21.68 -1.67 18.69
N ALA A 2 20.50 -1.61 19.32
CA ALA A 2 19.27 -2.10 18.71
C ALA A 2 19.04 -1.39 17.37
N ARG A 3 18.68 -2.13 16.32
CA ARG A 3 18.40 -1.53 15.00
C ARG A 3 17.02 -0.91 15.07
N THR A 4 16.93 0.41 15.15
CA THR A 4 15.63 1.08 15.23
C THR A 4 15.07 1.39 13.84
N SER A 5 13.91 0.84 13.51
CA SER A 5 13.13 1.22 12.33
C SER A 5 12.12 2.32 12.67
N LEU A 6 11.83 3.19 11.70
CA LEU A 6 10.67 4.07 11.72
C LEU A 6 9.40 3.20 11.71
N THR A 7 8.37 3.69 12.41
CA THR A 7 7.00 3.23 12.23
C THR A 7 6.25 4.31 11.45
N ILE A 8 5.72 3.98 10.28
CA ILE A 8 4.97 4.92 9.44
C ILE A 8 3.56 4.36 9.26
N ARG A 9 2.56 5.07 9.80
CA ARG A 9 1.15 4.76 9.56
C ARG A 9 0.74 5.37 8.23
N ILE A 10 0.14 4.57 7.37
CA ILE A 10 -0.31 4.99 6.04
C ILE A 10 -1.79 4.65 5.94
N GLU A 11 -2.61 5.65 5.69
CA GLU A 11 -4.07 5.53 5.60
C GLU A 11 -4.53 5.92 4.20
N LEU A 12 -5.35 5.09 3.56
CA LEU A 12 -6.01 5.41 2.31
C LEU A 12 -7.13 6.42 2.55
N VAL A 13 -6.99 7.61 1.98
CA VAL A 13 -7.91 8.74 2.17
C VAL A 13 -8.97 8.77 1.08
N SER A 14 -8.55 8.67 -0.18
CA SER A 14 -9.44 8.78 -1.35
C SER A 14 -8.88 8.03 -2.55
N GLY A 15 -9.73 7.83 -3.56
CA GLY A 15 -9.35 7.27 -4.86
C GLY A 15 -10.56 6.94 -5.71
N ARG A 16 -10.43 7.15 -7.03
CA ARG A 16 -11.48 6.95 -8.05
C ARG A 16 -12.79 7.66 -7.70
N GLY A 17 -12.68 8.90 -7.21
CA GLY A 17 -13.82 9.74 -6.83
C GLY A 17 -14.55 9.32 -5.55
N ALA A 18 -13.98 8.42 -4.74
CA ALA A 18 -14.51 8.04 -3.44
C ALA A 18 -13.62 8.52 -2.30
N ASP A 19 -14.25 8.95 -1.21
CA ASP A 19 -13.60 9.22 0.08
C ASP A 19 -13.82 8.04 1.03
N PHE A 20 -12.77 7.61 1.74
CA PHE A 20 -12.83 6.43 2.59
C PHE A 20 -12.99 6.79 4.07
N TRP A 21 -14.00 6.18 4.71
CA TRP A 21 -14.19 6.22 6.16
C TRP A 21 -14.91 4.97 6.69
N PRO A 22 -14.40 4.28 7.73
CA PRO A 22 -13.06 4.46 8.30
C PRO A 22 -11.97 4.17 7.25
N ARG A 23 -10.84 4.87 7.35
CA ARG A 23 -9.74 4.73 6.38
C ARG A 23 -9.06 3.36 6.50
N PRO A 24 -8.95 2.58 5.42
CA PRO A 24 -8.07 1.42 5.40
C PRO A 24 -6.63 1.86 5.67
N GLY A 25 -5.94 1.18 6.56
CA GLY A 25 -4.64 1.63 7.05
C GLY A 25 -3.63 0.51 7.24
N ARG A 26 -2.35 0.84 7.12
CA ARG A 26 -1.21 -0.05 7.29
C ARG A 26 -0.14 0.64 8.13
N ASP A 27 0.44 -0.05 9.10
CA ASP A 27 1.65 0.41 9.78
C ASP A 27 2.86 -0.29 9.17
N PHE A 28 3.85 0.50 8.76
CA PHE A 28 5.07 0.05 8.11
C PHE A 28 6.27 0.16 9.03
N ALA A 29 7.14 -0.85 8.96
CA ALA A 29 8.50 -0.80 9.47
C ALA A 29 9.42 -0.35 8.34
N ALA A 30 10.14 0.76 8.51
CA ALA A 30 11.07 1.26 7.50
C ALA A 30 12.39 1.71 8.13
N ALA A 31 13.52 1.27 7.57
CA ALA A 31 14.83 1.75 7.97
C ALA A 31 15.05 3.17 7.42
N ARG A 32 15.80 3.98 8.17
CA ARG A 32 16.19 5.34 7.71
C ARG A 32 17.04 5.33 6.43
N SER A 33 17.66 4.20 6.11
CA SER A 33 18.46 4.03 4.90
C SER A 33 17.63 3.72 3.65
N HIS A 34 16.36 3.31 3.83
CA HIS A 34 15.45 3.10 2.70
C HIS A 34 15.18 4.41 1.97
N THR A 35 14.79 4.30 0.71
CA THR A 35 14.46 5.44 -0.15
C THR A 35 12.95 5.71 -0.14
N PHE A 36 12.54 6.87 -0.65
CA PHE A 36 11.12 7.13 -0.89
C PHE A 36 10.55 6.21 -1.98
N ASP A 37 11.34 5.83 -2.97
CA ASP A 37 10.93 4.90 -4.02
C ASP A 37 10.62 3.49 -3.49
N GLN A 38 11.47 2.99 -2.59
CA GLN A 38 11.23 1.74 -1.86
C GLN A 38 9.95 1.81 -1.01
N LEU A 39 9.68 2.98 -0.41
CA LEU A 39 8.44 3.20 0.33
C LEU A 39 7.21 3.22 -0.60
N ALA A 40 7.29 3.88 -1.76
CA ALA A 40 6.22 3.90 -2.76
C ALA A 40 5.84 2.49 -3.20
N THR A 41 6.84 1.70 -3.61
CA THR A 41 6.66 0.29 -4.00
C THR A 41 5.97 -0.53 -2.90
N ALA A 42 6.38 -0.32 -1.65
CA ALA A 42 5.81 -1.01 -0.50
C ALA A 42 4.36 -0.57 -0.22
N ILE A 43 4.03 0.71 -0.40
CA ILE A 43 2.66 1.23 -0.29
C ILE A 43 1.79 0.60 -1.36
N ASP A 44 2.20 0.67 -2.63
CA ASP A 44 1.46 0.13 -3.76
C ASP A 44 1.09 -1.34 -3.54
N LEU A 45 2.07 -2.15 -3.15
CA LEU A 45 1.84 -3.56 -2.83
C LEU A 45 0.88 -3.74 -1.65
N ALA A 46 1.07 -3.00 -0.55
CA ALA A 46 0.26 -3.14 0.66
C ALA A 46 -1.19 -2.67 0.49
N PHE A 47 -1.44 -1.80 -0.49
CA PHE A 47 -2.75 -1.29 -0.87
C PHE A 47 -3.31 -1.94 -2.14
N ALA A 48 -2.70 -3.03 -2.61
CA ALA A 48 -3.16 -3.82 -3.76
C ALA A 48 -3.25 -2.99 -5.05
N ARG A 49 -2.14 -2.33 -5.39
CA ARG A 49 -1.86 -1.74 -6.70
C ARG A 49 -0.87 -2.66 -7.41
N TRP A 50 -1.13 -2.97 -8.67
CA TRP A 50 -0.37 -3.93 -9.46
C TRP A 50 -0.08 -3.45 -10.88
N ASP A 51 -0.90 -2.55 -11.41
CA ASP A 51 -0.62 -1.88 -12.67
C ASP A 51 0.18 -0.62 -12.34
N LEU A 52 1.50 -0.76 -12.30
CA LEU A 52 2.43 0.23 -11.75
C LEU A 52 2.90 1.27 -12.77
N ALA A 53 2.45 1.17 -14.03
CA ALA A 53 2.85 2.08 -15.11
C ALA A 53 2.11 3.42 -15.03
N HIS A 54 2.07 4.01 -13.83
CA HIS A 54 1.41 5.26 -13.51
C HIS A 54 2.35 6.19 -12.76
N MET A 55 2.13 7.50 -12.92
CA MET A 55 2.86 8.49 -12.14
C MET A 55 2.44 8.45 -10.67
N HIS A 56 3.40 8.68 -9.79
CA HIS A 56 3.16 8.77 -8.36
C HIS A 56 4.08 9.83 -7.74
N SER A 57 3.70 10.37 -6.59
CA SER A 57 4.55 11.31 -5.85
C SER A 57 4.23 11.33 -4.37
N PHE A 58 5.22 11.69 -3.56
CA PHE A 58 4.99 12.17 -2.20
C PHE A 58 4.96 13.69 -2.18
N THR A 59 4.23 14.26 -1.23
CA THR A 59 4.31 15.67 -0.87
C THR A 59 4.66 15.79 0.61
N LEU A 60 5.85 16.32 0.91
CA LEU A 60 6.33 16.50 2.28
C LEU A 60 5.60 17.65 2.98
N ALA A 61 5.77 17.76 4.30
CA ALA A 61 5.13 18.79 5.11
C ALA A 61 5.49 20.23 4.69
N ASP A 62 6.69 20.42 4.12
CA ASP A 62 7.17 21.69 3.57
C ASP A 62 6.68 21.97 2.13
N GLY A 63 5.87 21.07 1.56
CA GLY A 63 5.37 21.14 0.19
C GLY A 63 6.33 20.56 -0.86
N THR A 64 7.50 20.07 -0.48
CA THR A 64 8.46 19.48 -1.43
C THR A 64 7.87 18.22 -2.08
N PRO A 65 7.78 18.15 -3.41
CA PRO A 65 7.42 16.92 -4.11
C PRO A 65 8.61 15.94 -4.12
N VAL A 66 8.34 14.66 -3.88
CA VAL A 66 9.32 13.57 -4.05
C VAL A 66 8.75 12.58 -5.06
N THR A 67 9.40 12.43 -6.21
CA THR A 67 8.89 11.66 -7.36
C THR A 67 10.06 11.05 -8.13
N PRO A 68 9.88 9.92 -8.83
CA PRO A 68 10.92 9.39 -9.71
C PRO A 68 11.14 10.35 -10.87
N LEU A 69 12.28 11.06 -10.88
CA LEU A 69 12.52 12.15 -11.84
C LEU A 69 12.77 11.66 -13.27
N ASP A 70 13.20 10.41 -13.43
CA ASP A 70 13.43 9.77 -14.72
C ASP A 70 12.15 9.49 -15.52
N LEU A 71 11.00 9.43 -14.84
CA LEU A 71 9.68 9.30 -15.48
C LEU A 71 9.15 10.61 -16.08
N TRP A 72 9.80 11.74 -15.79
CA TRP A 72 9.45 13.05 -16.33
C TRP A 72 10.38 13.42 -17.49
N ASP A 73 9.86 14.02 -18.56
CA ASP A 73 10.66 14.49 -19.70
C ASP A 73 11.16 15.93 -19.46
N GLY A 74 11.74 16.14 -18.27
CA GLY A 74 12.24 17.45 -17.80
C GLY A 74 11.16 18.42 -17.31
N ASP A 75 9.90 17.98 -17.21
CA ASP A 75 8.73 18.76 -16.81
C ASP A 75 8.20 18.41 -15.42
N ALA A 76 9.04 17.82 -14.58
CA ALA A 76 8.72 17.56 -13.17
C ALA A 76 8.32 18.86 -12.45
N PRO A 77 7.42 18.80 -11.45
CA PRO A 77 7.02 19.96 -10.67
C PRO A 77 8.24 20.69 -10.10
N GLU A 78 8.19 22.02 -10.09
CA GLU A 78 9.30 22.83 -9.59
C GLU A 78 9.65 22.46 -8.14
N GLY A 79 10.95 22.29 -7.86
CA GLY A 79 11.44 21.89 -6.53
C GLY A 79 11.31 20.40 -6.22
N SER A 80 10.86 19.57 -7.17
CA SER A 80 10.84 18.12 -7.01
C SER A 80 12.24 17.55 -6.74
N ILE A 81 12.30 16.57 -5.85
CA ILE A 81 13.50 15.77 -5.59
C ILE A 81 13.26 14.31 -5.94
N ASP A 82 14.33 13.62 -6.30
CA ASP A 82 14.27 12.25 -6.79
C ASP A 82 13.93 11.23 -5.69
N SER A 83 12.94 10.37 -5.92
CA SER A 83 12.50 9.34 -4.97
C SER A 83 13.55 8.24 -4.76
N GLU A 84 14.30 7.88 -5.81
CA GLU A 84 15.32 6.83 -5.76
C GLU A 84 16.53 7.30 -4.94
N ALA A 85 16.98 8.54 -5.11
CA ALA A 85 18.12 9.08 -4.36
C ALA A 85 17.77 9.55 -2.93
N THR A 86 16.51 9.90 -2.66
CA THR A 86 16.12 10.50 -1.37
C THR A 86 15.81 9.43 -0.32
N ARG A 87 16.51 9.48 0.82
CA ARG A 87 16.33 8.54 1.92
C ARG A 87 15.30 8.98 2.95
N LEU A 88 14.65 8.00 3.59
CA LEU A 88 13.70 8.20 4.69
C LEU A 88 14.35 8.76 5.96
N SER A 89 15.68 8.85 6.03
CA SER A 89 16.39 9.54 7.11
C SER A 89 16.03 11.02 7.23
N ARG A 90 15.46 11.61 6.16
CA ARG A 90 14.91 12.97 6.11
C ARG A 90 13.69 13.15 7.02
N LEU A 91 12.90 12.10 7.22
CA LEU A 91 11.65 12.18 7.98
C LEU A 91 11.90 12.35 9.48
N ALA A 92 11.14 13.25 10.10
CA ALA A 92 11.09 13.46 11.53
C ALA A 92 9.96 12.64 12.19
N ALA A 93 10.10 12.41 13.49
CA ALA A 93 9.03 11.82 14.28
C ALA A 93 7.84 12.78 14.35
N GLY A 94 6.62 12.26 14.27
CA GLY A 94 5.38 13.05 14.24
C GLY A 94 5.09 13.75 12.90
N GLU A 95 6.02 13.69 11.93
CA GLU A 95 5.84 14.30 10.62
C GLU A 95 4.72 13.63 9.83
N GLN A 96 3.92 14.43 9.14
CA GLN A 96 2.89 13.98 8.22
C GLN A 96 3.21 14.42 6.80
N PHE A 97 2.95 13.55 5.83
CA PHE A 97 3.16 13.78 4.41
C PHE A 97 2.14 12.98 3.61
N ALA A 98 1.93 13.33 2.35
CA ALA A 98 1.01 12.62 1.47
C ALA A 98 1.75 11.71 0.50
N TYR A 99 1.09 10.64 0.07
CA TYR A 99 1.49 9.83 -1.08
C TYR A 99 0.32 9.69 -2.05
N LEU A 100 0.56 10.00 -3.31
CA LEU A 100 -0.39 9.91 -4.41
C LEU A 100 0.11 8.87 -5.40
N PHE A 101 -0.68 7.83 -5.63
CA PHE A 101 -0.47 6.84 -6.69
C PHE A 101 -1.51 7.03 -7.79
N ASP A 102 -1.08 6.97 -9.04
CA ASP A 102 -1.91 7.16 -10.23
C ASP A 102 -2.60 8.52 -10.26
N PHE A 103 -2.00 9.48 -10.96
CA PHE A 103 -2.54 10.84 -11.10
C PHE A 103 -3.87 10.90 -11.88
N GLY A 104 -4.31 9.81 -12.51
CA GLY A 104 -5.63 9.70 -13.13
C GLY A 104 -6.69 9.23 -12.14
N ASP A 105 -6.36 8.26 -11.29
CA ASP A 105 -7.28 7.67 -10.32
C ASP A 105 -7.20 8.28 -8.92
N ASP A 106 -6.20 9.11 -8.63
CA ASP A 106 -6.01 9.85 -7.38
C ASP A 106 -6.00 9.00 -6.10
N TRP A 107 -5.33 7.85 -6.11
CA TRP A 107 -5.17 7.02 -4.91
C TRP A 107 -4.30 7.73 -3.88
N THR A 108 -4.95 8.44 -2.96
CA THR A 108 -4.31 9.38 -2.03
C THR A 108 -4.20 8.76 -0.64
N HIS A 109 -3.01 8.87 -0.06
CA HIS A 109 -2.69 8.33 1.24
C HIS A 109 -2.15 9.42 2.17
N LEU A 110 -2.56 9.37 3.43
CA LEU A 110 -1.94 10.13 4.51
C LEU A 110 -0.90 9.26 5.20
N CYS A 111 0.35 9.72 5.21
CA CYS A 111 1.46 9.08 5.90
C CYS A 111 1.76 9.86 7.18
N THR A 112 1.87 9.16 8.31
CA THR A 112 2.22 9.73 9.62
C THR A 112 3.38 8.93 10.21
N VAL A 113 4.52 9.59 10.45
CA VAL A 113 5.64 8.97 11.17
C VAL A 113 5.32 8.96 12.66
N ALA A 114 5.32 7.78 13.27
CA ALA A 114 5.04 7.65 14.68
C ALA A 114 6.16 8.26 15.54
N GLU A 115 5.81 8.71 16.74
CA GLU A 115 6.78 9.17 17.75
C GLU A 115 7.74 8.07 18.20
N HIS A 116 7.23 6.83 18.21
CA HIS A 116 8.00 5.67 18.62
C HIS A 116 8.68 5.01 17.42
N ARG A 117 9.72 4.24 17.74
CA ARG A 117 10.43 3.35 16.82
C ARG A 117 10.25 1.92 17.30
N ILE A 118 10.48 0.98 16.40
CA ILE A 118 10.46 -0.45 16.73
C ILE A 118 11.82 -1.06 16.46
N ASP A 119 12.14 -2.15 17.16
CA ASP A 119 13.13 -3.11 16.68
C ASP A 119 12.43 -4.07 15.71
N PRO A 120 12.86 -4.16 14.44
CA PRO A 120 12.23 -5.03 13.47
C PRO A 120 12.46 -6.52 13.79
N GLU A 121 13.53 -6.92 14.47
CA GLU A 121 13.70 -8.32 14.88
C GLU A 121 12.67 -8.71 15.93
N ASP A 122 12.43 -7.83 16.92
CA ASP A 122 11.42 -8.09 17.96
C ASP A 122 9.99 -8.05 17.40
N THR A 123 9.71 -7.15 16.45
CA THR A 123 8.35 -6.89 15.98
C THR A 123 7.95 -7.75 14.77
N LEU A 124 8.86 -7.92 13.81
CA LEU A 124 8.62 -8.65 12.56
C LEU A 124 9.28 -10.05 12.57
N GLY A 125 10.14 -10.36 13.56
CA GLY A 125 10.93 -11.59 13.58
C GLY A 125 12.14 -11.57 12.63
N ALA A 126 12.35 -10.48 11.89
CA ALA A 126 13.45 -10.31 10.95
C ALA A 126 13.67 -8.83 10.63
N VAL A 127 14.86 -8.50 10.14
CA VAL A 127 15.13 -7.19 9.55
C VAL A 127 14.74 -7.22 8.07
N PRO A 128 13.64 -6.57 7.65
CA PRO A 128 13.25 -6.61 6.24
C PRO A 128 14.22 -5.80 5.38
N PRO A 129 14.53 -6.25 4.14
CA PRO A 129 15.37 -5.51 3.21
C PRO A 129 14.67 -4.26 2.66
N GLU A 130 13.33 -4.21 2.70
CA GLU A 130 12.47 -3.15 2.18
C GLU A 130 11.48 -2.67 3.23
N PRO A 131 10.88 -1.46 3.10
CA PRO A 131 9.75 -1.05 3.93
C PRO A 131 8.66 -2.12 3.91
N THR A 132 8.19 -2.54 5.08
CA THR A 132 7.30 -3.71 5.20
C THR A 132 6.10 -3.42 6.09
N PRO A 133 4.86 -3.64 5.63
CA PRO A 133 3.68 -3.52 6.47
C PRO A 133 3.65 -4.66 7.49
N PHE A 134 3.42 -4.36 8.76
CA PHE A 134 3.35 -5.37 9.85
C PHE A 134 2.03 -5.35 10.62
N TYR A 135 1.19 -4.34 10.38
CA TYR A 135 -0.16 -4.26 10.93
C TYR A 135 -1.09 -3.60 9.92
N GLY A 136 -2.37 -3.99 9.89
CA GLY A 136 -3.33 -3.45 8.94
C GLY A 136 -4.79 -3.61 9.36
N LEU A 137 -5.62 -2.66 8.93
CA LEU A 137 -7.06 -2.59 9.18
C LEU A 137 -7.81 -2.12 7.93
N GLY A 138 -9.10 -2.45 7.86
CA GLY A 138 -10.00 -2.00 6.80
C GLY A 138 -9.94 -2.78 5.49
N ASP A 139 -11.03 -2.72 4.73
CA ASP A 139 -11.16 -3.35 3.42
C ASP A 139 -10.45 -2.53 2.35
N LEU A 140 -9.70 -3.18 1.47
CA LEU A 140 -9.01 -2.51 0.37
C LEU A 140 -9.86 -2.57 -0.90
N PRO A 141 -10.11 -1.43 -1.56
CA PRO A 141 -10.70 -1.44 -2.89
C PRO A 141 -9.68 -1.96 -3.92
N ASP A 142 -10.17 -2.75 -4.87
CA ASP A 142 -9.44 -3.10 -6.10
C ASP A 142 -8.99 -1.82 -6.82
N GLN A 143 -7.79 -1.84 -7.42
CA GLN A 143 -7.21 -0.69 -8.12
C GLN A 143 -8.17 -0.08 -9.17
N TYR A 144 -9.01 -0.91 -9.80
CA TYR A 144 -9.98 -0.50 -10.80
C TYR A 144 -11.43 -0.79 -10.37
N GLN A 145 -11.67 -0.96 -9.07
CA GLN A 145 -12.97 -1.29 -8.47
C GLN A 145 -13.61 -2.59 -9.01
N ARG A 146 -12.81 -3.50 -9.58
CA ARG A 146 -13.31 -4.79 -10.09
C ARG A 146 -13.70 -5.70 -8.93
N ARG A 147 -14.86 -6.35 -9.06
CA ARG A 147 -15.47 -7.17 -7.99
C ARG A 147 -15.30 -8.68 -8.26
N TRP A 148 -15.15 -9.10 -9.52
CA TRP A 148 -14.90 -10.48 -9.94
C TRP A 148 -14.22 -10.53 -11.33
N PRO A 149 -13.72 -11.70 -11.78
CA PRO A 149 -13.14 -11.83 -13.11
C PRO A 149 -14.15 -11.52 -14.23
N GLY A 150 -13.82 -10.56 -15.09
CA GLY A 150 -14.70 -10.12 -16.17
C GLY A 150 -15.83 -9.17 -15.72
N ASP A 151 -15.71 -8.59 -14.53
CA ASP A 151 -16.57 -7.49 -14.11
C ASP A 151 -16.45 -6.29 -15.07
N ASP A 152 -17.58 -5.86 -15.61
CA ASP A 152 -17.73 -4.72 -16.53
C ASP A 152 -18.19 -3.44 -15.81
N GLY A 153 -18.41 -3.51 -14.49
CA GLY A 153 -18.91 -2.41 -13.66
C GLY A 153 -20.44 -2.33 -13.57
N ASP A 154 -21.16 -2.82 -14.58
CA ASP A 154 -22.61 -2.68 -14.70
C ASP A 154 -23.38 -3.96 -14.34
N SER A 155 -22.78 -5.12 -14.64
CA SER A 155 -23.39 -6.42 -14.43
C SER A 155 -23.56 -6.74 -12.95
N ALA A 156 -24.54 -7.58 -12.62
CA ALA A 156 -24.70 -8.11 -11.26
C ALA A 156 -23.66 -9.21 -10.98
N PRO A 157 -23.18 -9.33 -9.73
CA PRO A 157 -22.23 -10.38 -9.37
C PRO A 157 -22.82 -11.78 -9.62
N PRO A 158 -21.97 -12.76 -9.99
CA PRO A 158 -22.42 -14.14 -10.15
C PRO A 158 -23.05 -14.66 -8.85
N LYS A 159 -24.11 -15.47 -8.98
CA LYS A 159 -24.81 -16.03 -7.82
C LYS A 159 -23.84 -16.88 -6.99
N ARG A 160 -23.74 -16.57 -5.71
CA ARG A 160 -22.94 -17.36 -4.76
C ARG A 160 -23.48 -18.80 -4.69
N PRO A 161 -22.67 -19.84 -4.94
CA PRO A 161 -23.09 -21.22 -4.77
C PRO A 161 -23.46 -21.53 -3.32
N ARG A 162 -24.39 -22.47 -3.11
CA ARG A 162 -24.80 -22.92 -1.76
C ARG A 162 -23.62 -23.44 -0.93
N ASN A 163 -22.68 -24.13 -1.57
CA ASN A 163 -21.41 -24.55 -0.97
C ASN A 163 -20.25 -24.08 -1.86
N PRO A 164 -19.67 -22.89 -1.61
CA PRO A 164 -18.58 -22.35 -2.43
C PRO A 164 -17.33 -23.23 -2.44
N MET A 165 -17.10 -24.02 -1.38
CA MET A 165 -15.91 -24.86 -1.28
C MET A 165 -16.01 -26.13 -2.13
N ALA A 166 -17.22 -26.56 -2.52
CA ALA A 166 -17.42 -27.79 -3.28
C ALA A 166 -16.83 -27.76 -4.70
N GLY A 167 -16.70 -26.56 -5.29
CA GLY A 167 -16.13 -26.38 -6.62
C GLY A 167 -14.60 -26.26 -6.63
N LEU A 168 -13.95 -26.24 -5.47
CA LEU A 168 -12.49 -26.16 -5.36
C LEU A 168 -11.86 -27.55 -5.49
N PRO A 169 -10.62 -27.67 -6.00
CA PRO A 169 -9.90 -28.94 -6.00
C PRO A 169 -9.60 -29.37 -4.55
N PRO A 170 -9.62 -30.67 -4.19
CA PRO A 170 -9.46 -31.14 -2.81
C PRO A 170 -7.99 -31.10 -2.31
N LEU A 171 -7.31 -29.96 -2.48
CA LEU A 171 -5.92 -29.76 -2.06
C LEU A 171 -5.78 -29.48 -0.57
N LEU A 172 -6.83 -28.93 0.05
CA LEU A 172 -6.92 -28.70 1.48
C LEU A 172 -8.15 -29.41 2.04
N PRO A 173 -8.13 -29.77 3.33
CA PRO A 173 -9.33 -30.22 4.01
C PRO A 173 -10.48 -29.22 3.75
N TRP A 174 -11.66 -29.76 3.47
CA TRP A 174 -12.90 -29.02 3.18
C TRP A 174 -13.02 -28.38 1.79
N TRP A 175 -12.00 -28.46 0.93
CA TRP A 175 -12.13 -28.16 -0.50
C TRP A 175 -12.65 -29.40 -1.24
N GLY A 176 -13.49 -29.18 -2.26
CA GLY A 176 -14.11 -30.24 -3.06
C GLY A 176 -15.43 -30.77 -2.46
N PRO A 177 -16.07 -31.73 -3.15
CA PRO A 177 -17.32 -32.32 -2.69
C PRO A 177 -17.16 -32.94 -1.30
N ARG A 178 -18.07 -32.62 -0.38
CA ARG A 178 -18.12 -33.30 0.91
C ARG A 178 -18.73 -34.67 0.71
N ASP A 179 -17.95 -35.72 0.93
CA ASP A 179 -18.50 -37.04 1.19
C ASP A 179 -19.17 -37.02 2.56
N HIS A 180 -20.49 -36.85 2.55
CA HIS A 180 -21.29 -37.22 3.70
C HIS A 180 -21.35 -38.74 3.71
N GLY A 181 -20.37 -39.36 4.38
CA GLY A 181 -20.39 -40.78 4.67
C GLY A 181 -21.76 -41.18 5.20
N LYS A 182 -22.37 -42.19 4.58
CA LYS A 182 -23.58 -42.84 5.07
C LYS A 182 -23.30 -43.59 6.37
#